data_AF-A0A7W1GIA8-F1
#
_entry.id   AF-A0A7W1GIA8-F1
#
_cell.length_a   1.000
_cell.length_b   1.000
_cell.length_c   1.000
_cell.angle_alpha   90.00
_cell.angle_beta   90.00
_cell.angle_gamma   90.00
#
_symmetry.space_group_name_H-M   'P 1'
#
loop_
_entity.id
_entity.type
_entity.pdbx_description
1 polymer ?
#
loop_
_entity_poly.entity_id
_entity_poly.type
_entity_poly.pdbx_seq_one_letter_code
_entity_poly.pdbx_strand_id
1 'polypeptide(L)'
;MITSILEKEPPPLIDAVANYPVISPDGKQIACHYWDEQANPRYGVMVFPFEGGQPTKRLKINPNTYGSATHWTPDGRALLYIDDHLANIWSQPVDGGKPMQLTNLQGDQIFRFDYSPDGKWLALARGRMTDDVILIRDFR
;
A
#
# COMPACT_ATOMS: atom_id res chain seq x y z
N MET A 1 22.60 40.68 -4.71
CA MET A 1 22.70 39.47 -5.55
C MET A 1 22.07 38.33 -4.78
N ILE A 2 20.90 37.85 -5.21
CA ILE A 2 20.25 36.66 -4.64
C ILE A 2 20.59 35.53 -5.61
N THR A 3 21.42 34.60 -5.16
CA THR A 3 21.80 33.43 -5.96
C THR A 3 20.61 32.49 -6.01
N SER A 4 19.93 32.44 -7.15
CA SER A 4 18.90 31.45 -7.46
C SER A 4 19.54 30.07 -7.46
N ILE A 5 19.31 29.30 -6.40
CA ILE A 5 19.57 27.86 -6.39
C ILE A 5 18.46 27.25 -7.25
N LEU A 6 18.75 27.02 -8.52
CA LEU A 6 17.96 26.12 -9.35
C LEU A 6 18.20 24.72 -8.79
N GLU A 7 17.46 24.34 -7.75
CA GLU A 7 17.41 22.97 -7.28
C GLU A 7 16.83 22.14 -8.42
N LYS A 8 17.70 21.42 -9.11
CA LYS A 8 17.29 20.39 -10.07
C LYS A 8 16.36 19.43 -9.34
N GLU A 9 15.24 19.08 -9.96
CA GLU A 9 14.36 18.07 -9.41
C GLU A 9 15.17 16.79 -9.12
N PRO A 10 14.97 16.17 -7.94
CA PRO A 10 15.67 14.95 -7.60
C PRO A 10 15.32 13.88 -8.64
N PRO A 11 16.30 13.06 -9.05
CA PRO A 11 16.04 12.01 -10.02
C PRO A 11 14.98 11.03 -9.48
N PRO A 12 14.09 10.51 -10.34
CA PRO A 12 13.06 9.56 -9.91
C PRO A 12 13.70 8.27 -9.36
N LEU A 13 13.11 7.70 -8.31
CA LEU A 13 13.58 6.45 -7.71
C LEU A 13 13.30 5.23 -8.59
N ILE A 14 12.21 5.26 -9.37
CA ILE A 14 11.86 4.23 -10.34
C ILE A 14 11.31 4.84 -11.63
N ASP A 15 11.55 4.17 -12.74
CA ASP A 15 10.95 4.49 -14.05
C ASP A 15 9.63 3.71 -14.23
N ALA A 16 8.73 3.88 -13.27
CA ALA A 16 7.44 3.20 -13.18
C ALA A 16 6.47 3.99 -12.30
N VAL A 17 5.19 3.64 -12.34
CA VAL A 17 4.19 4.25 -11.46
C VAL A 17 4.41 3.74 -10.03
N ALA A 18 4.69 4.63 -9.10
CA ALA A 18 4.69 4.34 -7.66
C ALA A 18 3.64 5.20 -6.94
N ASN A 19 2.84 4.58 -6.10
CA ASN A 19 1.80 5.25 -5.32
C ASN A 19 1.77 4.72 -3.88
N TYR A 20 1.05 5.46 -3.02
CA TYR A 20 0.78 5.06 -1.63
C TYR A 20 2.05 4.72 -0.81
N PRO A 21 3.03 5.64 -0.72
CA PRO A 21 4.24 5.41 0.06
C PRO A 21 3.93 5.33 1.56
N VAL A 22 4.55 4.38 2.25
CA VAL A 22 4.50 4.26 3.72
C VAL A 22 5.88 4.01 4.31
N ILE A 23 6.21 4.76 5.36
CA ILE A 23 7.51 4.72 6.03
C ILE A 23 7.49 3.62 7.11
N SER A 24 8.57 2.86 7.23
CA SER A 24 8.74 1.85 8.29
C SER A 24 8.78 2.50 9.68
N PRO A 25 8.41 1.78 10.75
CA PRO A 25 8.37 2.36 12.10
C PRO A 25 9.71 2.90 12.59
N ASP A 26 10.82 2.32 12.12
CA ASP A 26 12.19 2.75 12.42
C ASP A 26 12.69 3.90 11.52
N GLY A 27 11.88 4.35 10.55
CA GLY A 27 12.21 5.43 9.62
C GLY A 27 13.23 5.08 8.55
N LYS A 28 13.62 3.80 8.41
CA LYS A 28 14.72 3.40 7.51
C LYS A 28 14.28 2.93 6.14
N GLN A 29 13.00 2.63 5.96
CA GLN A 29 12.48 2.05 4.73
C GLN A 29 11.20 2.76 4.28
N ILE A 30 10.97 2.76 2.97
CA ILE A 30 9.74 3.23 2.35
C ILE A 30 9.17 2.07 1.54
N ALA A 31 7.93 1.68 1.78
CA ALA A 31 7.21 0.74 0.93
C ALA A 31 6.26 1.51 0.01
N CYS A 32 6.27 1.20 -1.28
CA CYS A 32 5.41 1.82 -2.28
C CYS A 32 4.72 0.74 -3.11
N HIS A 33 3.45 0.96 -3.43
CA HIS A 33 2.80 0.18 -4.49
C HIS A 33 3.45 0.56 -5.80
N TYR A 34 3.70 -0.42 -6.67
CA TYR A 34 4.22 -0.14 -8.00
C TYR A 34 3.36 -0.81 -9.07
N TRP A 35 3.34 -0.19 -10.24
CA TRP A 35 2.87 -0.80 -11.49
C TRP A 35 3.89 -0.50 -12.60
N ASP A 36 4.33 -1.55 -13.27
CA ASP A 36 5.42 -1.58 -14.25
C ASP A 36 5.12 -2.70 -15.26
N GLU A 37 4.75 -2.34 -16.49
CA GLU A 37 4.38 -3.32 -17.54
C GLU A 37 5.51 -4.27 -17.91
N GLN A 38 6.76 -3.83 -17.75
CA GLN A 38 7.95 -4.57 -18.15
C GLN A 38 8.43 -5.50 -17.04
N ALA A 39 7.92 -5.34 -15.82
CA ALA A 39 8.29 -6.16 -14.68
C ALA A 39 7.52 -7.48 -14.55
N ASN A 40 8.15 -8.41 -13.81
CA ASN A 40 7.51 -9.62 -13.33
C ASN A 40 7.67 -9.77 -11.79
N PRO A 41 6.60 -9.58 -10.99
CA PRO A 41 5.23 -9.26 -11.42
C PRO A 41 5.09 -7.79 -11.84
N ARG A 42 4.08 -7.53 -12.67
CA ARG A 42 3.78 -6.18 -13.20
C ARG A 42 3.33 -5.20 -12.14
N TYR A 43 2.78 -5.70 -11.04
CA TYR A 43 2.36 -4.89 -9.90
C TYR A 43 2.78 -5.56 -8.61
N GLY A 44 2.88 -4.77 -7.56
CA GLY A 44 3.20 -5.28 -6.24
C GLY A 44 3.60 -4.16 -5.30
N VAL A 45 4.41 -4.52 -4.30
CA VAL A 45 5.03 -3.53 -3.41
C VAL A 45 6.55 -3.62 -3.52
N MET A 46 7.18 -2.48 -3.71
CA MET A 46 8.63 -2.33 -3.58
C MET A 46 8.97 -1.72 -2.23
N VAL A 47 10.14 -2.07 -1.71
CA VAL A 47 10.69 -1.47 -0.50
C VAL A 47 12.02 -0.81 -0.85
N PHE A 48 12.18 0.44 -0.45
CA PHE A 48 13.37 1.27 -0.70
C PHE A 48 14.01 1.66 0.64
N PRO A 49 15.33 1.93 0.66
CA PRO A 49 15.95 2.67 1.75
C PRO A 49 15.35 4.08 1.82
N PHE A 50 15.12 4.59 3.03
CA PHE A 50 14.59 5.95 3.23
C PHE A 50 15.52 7.03 2.67
N GLU A 51 16.82 6.83 2.79
CA GLU A 51 17.87 7.72 2.22
C GLU A 51 17.93 7.68 0.68
N GLY A 52 17.10 6.86 0.03
CA GLY A 52 17.07 6.67 -1.42
C GLY A 52 17.99 5.56 -1.91
N GLY A 53 17.93 5.32 -3.22
CA GLY A 53 18.64 4.23 -3.90
C GLY A 53 17.70 3.19 -4.50
N GLN A 54 18.28 2.06 -4.92
CA GLN A 54 17.54 0.97 -5.55
C GLN A 54 16.64 0.24 -4.53
N PRO A 55 15.50 -0.33 -4.97
CA PRO A 55 14.63 -1.10 -4.07
C PRO A 55 15.38 -2.32 -3.53
N THR A 56 15.28 -2.54 -2.22
CA THR A 56 15.87 -3.69 -1.52
C THR A 56 14.98 -4.93 -1.60
N LYS A 57 13.67 -4.76 -1.79
CA LYS A 57 12.69 -5.85 -1.89
C LYS A 57 11.64 -5.59 -2.96
N ARG A 58 11.11 -6.67 -3.53
CA ARG A 58 9.96 -6.68 -4.43
C ARG A 58 9.00 -7.78 -4.01
N LEU A 59 7.84 -7.39 -3.47
CA LEU A 59 6.84 -8.29 -2.91
C LEU A 59 5.71 -8.50 -3.91
N LYS A 60 5.40 -9.77 -4.19
CA LYS A 60 4.33 -10.19 -5.11
C LYS A 60 2.98 -10.20 -4.40
N ILE A 61 2.53 -9.05 -3.94
CA ILE A 61 1.22 -8.87 -3.27
C ILE A 61 0.32 -7.99 -4.12
N ASN A 62 -0.98 -8.29 -4.15
CA ASN A 62 -1.98 -7.44 -4.79
C ASN A 62 -2.83 -6.76 -3.70
N PRO A 63 -2.33 -5.70 -3.04
CA PRO A 63 -3.13 -4.95 -2.10
C PRO A 63 -4.32 -4.34 -2.85
N ASN A 64 -5.51 -4.43 -2.25
CA ASN A 64 -6.68 -3.75 -2.76
C ASN A 64 -6.35 -2.27 -3.04
N THR A 65 -6.64 -1.82 -4.26
CA THR A 65 -6.22 -0.52 -4.78
C THR A 65 -7.09 0.65 -4.31
N TYR A 66 -8.15 0.40 -3.53
CA TYR A 66 -8.91 1.45 -2.86
C TYR A 66 -8.06 2.07 -1.74
N GLY A 67 -7.17 3.01 -2.11
CA GLY A 67 -6.55 4.05 -1.29
C GLY A 67 -5.74 3.65 -0.04
N SER A 68 -4.46 3.31 -0.23
CA SER A 68 -3.47 3.39 0.86
C SER A 68 -3.75 2.52 2.10
N ALA A 69 -4.33 1.33 1.95
CA ALA A 69 -4.49 0.40 3.07
C ALA A 69 -3.25 -0.50 3.27
N THR A 70 -2.03 0.02 3.05
CA THR A 70 -0.79 -0.73 3.34
C THR A 70 -0.05 -0.10 4.48
N HIS A 71 0.16 -0.85 5.55
CA HIS A 71 0.75 -0.36 6.80
C HIS A 71 1.89 -1.29 7.19
N TRP A 72 2.94 -0.78 7.82
CA TRP A 72 3.95 -1.64 8.43
C TRP A 72 3.42 -2.25 9.73
N THR A 73 3.84 -3.47 10.05
CA THR A 73 3.69 -3.95 11.44
C THR A 73 4.54 -3.08 12.38
N PRO A 74 4.14 -2.91 13.66
CA PRO A 74 4.89 -2.08 14.60
C PRO A 74 6.36 -2.49 14.80
N ASP A 75 6.67 -3.78 14.58
CA ASP A 75 8.03 -4.32 14.63
C ASP A 75 8.83 -4.12 13.32
N GLY A 76 8.22 -3.56 12.28
CA GLY A 76 8.85 -3.28 10.99
C GLY A 76 9.16 -4.51 10.14
N ARG A 77 8.70 -5.71 10.52
CA ARG A 77 9.08 -6.97 9.84
C ARG A 77 8.14 -7.38 8.71
N ALA A 78 6.93 -6.82 8.66
CA ALA A 78 5.94 -7.17 7.66
C ALA A 78 5.13 -5.96 7.20
N LEU A 79 4.54 -6.10 6.02
CA LEU A 79 3.52 -5.20 5.50
C LEU A 79 2.15 -5.82 5.63
N LEU A 80 1.22 -5.00 6.07
CA LEU A 80 -0.19 -5.32 6.18
C LEU A 80 -0.90 -4.78 4.98
N TYR A 81 -1.90 -5.49 4.50
CA TYR A 81 -2.72 -5.02 3.39
C TYR A 81 -4.10 -5.65 3.43
N ILE A 82 -5.06 -4.98 2.79
CA ILE A 82 -6.37 -5.57 2.51
C ILE A 82 -6.24 -6.39 1.22
N ASP A 83 -6.62 -7.67 1.25
CA ASP A 83 -6.66 -8.49 0.05
C ASP A 83 -7.83 -8.12 -0.87
N ASP A 84 -7.68 -8.38 -2.17
CA ASP A 84 -8.64 -8.01 -3.21
C ASP A 84 -9.86 -8.95 -3.30
N HIS A 85 -9.84 -10.11 -2.65
CA HIS A 85 -10.86 -11.16 -2.82
C HIS A 85 -11.95 -11.14 -1.74
N LEU A 86 -11.55 -11.13 -0.46
CA LEU A 86 -12.45 -11.17 0.69
C LEU A 86 -12.32 -9.92 1.56
N ALA A 87 -11.56 -8.92 1.12
CA ALA A 87 -11.34 -7.67 1.82
C ALA A 87 -10.94 -7.87 3.29
N ASN A 88 -10.12 -8.89 3.58
CA ASN A 88 -9.57 -9.15 4.89
C ASN A 88 -8.13 -8.63 4.98
N ILE A 89 -7.62 -8.48 6.20
CA ILE A 89 -6.28 -7.99 6.44
C ILE A 89 -5.31 -9.17 6.45
N TRP A 90 -4.25 -9.01 5.68
CA TRP A 90 -3.16 -9.95 5.55
C TRP A 90 -1.85 -9.29 5.94
N SER A 91 -0.91 -10.11 6.39
CA SER A 91 0.46 -9.74 6.72
C SER A 91 1.41 -10.47 5.77
N GLN A 92 2.27 -9.72 5.08
CA GLN A 92 3.34 -10.22 4.23
C GLN A 92 4.68 -9.87 4.87
N PRO A 93 5.47 -10.86 5.33
CA PRO A 93 6.84 -10.63 5.76
C PRO A 93 7.67 -9.96 4.65
N VAL A 94 8.43 -8.91 5.00
CA VAL A 94 9.19 -8.10 4.05
C VAL A 94 10.42 -8.83 3.52
N ASP A 95 10.98 -9.74 4.30
CA ASP A 95 12.07 -10.64 3.86
C ASP A 95 11.58 -11.81 3.00
N GLY A 96 10.29 -11.84 2.66
CA GLY A 96 9.66 -12.93 1.92
C GLY A 96 9.14 -14.04 2.83
N GLY A 97 8.45 -15.01 2.23
CA GLY A 97 7.71 -16.05 2.94
C GLY A 97 6.22 -15.96 2.68
N LYS A 98 5.46 -16.88 3.29
CA LYS A 98 4.03 -17.04 3.06
C LYS A 98 3.24 -15.90 3.73
N PRO A 99 2.32 -15.23 3.02
CA PRO A 99 1.38 -14.30 3.64
C PRO A 99 0.52 -14.99 4.72
N MET A 100 0.22 -14.26 5.79
CA MET A 100 -0.65 -14.71 6.88
C MET A 100 -1.93 -13.86 6.93
N GLN A 101 -3.09 -14.52 6.93
CA GLN A 101 -4.37 -13.85 7.12
C GLN A 101 -4.52 -13.48 8.61
N LEU A 102 -4.76 -12.21 8.92
CA LEU A 102 -4.94 -11.71 10.28
C LEU A 102 -6.41 -11.63 10.70
N THR A 103 -7.30 -11.42 9.73
CA THR A 103 -8.74 -11.35 9.98
C THR A 103 -9.49 -12.32 9.08
N ASN A 104 -10.59 -12.88 9.60
CA ASN A 104 -11.52 -13.71 8.83
C ASN A 104 -12.95 -13.23 9.08
N LEU A 105 -13.19 -11.97 8.73
CA LEU A 105 -14.46 -11.31 8.95
C LEU A 105 -15.36 -11.54 7.73
N GLN A 106 -16.64 -11.78 8.00
CA GLN A 106 -17.66 -12.12 7.00
C GLN A 106 -18.61 -10.94 6.78
N GLY A 107 -19.27 -10.91 5.61
CA GLY A 107 -20.30 -9.94 5.25
C GLY A 107 -19.74 -8.65 4.65
N ASP A 108 -19.26 -7.75 5.51
CA ASP A 108 -18.86 -6.40 5.10
C ASP A 108 -17.39 -6.34 4.67
N GLN A 109 -17.06 -5.54 3.67
CA GLN A 109 -15.70 -5.32 3.21
C GLN A 109 -14.96 -4.36 4.16
N ILE A 110 -13.66 -4.54 4.34
CA ILE A 110 -12.81 -3.55 5.00
C ILE A 110 -12.39 -2.53 3.93
N PHE A 111 -12.64 -1.25 4.18
CA PHE A 111 -12.24 -0.13 3.29
C PHE A 111 -10.94 0.52 3.73
N ARG A 112 -10.71 0.59 5.05
CA ARG A 112 -9.53 1.17 5.70
C ARG A 112 -9.26 0.43 7.00
N PHE A 113 -8.00 0.42 7.41
CA PHE A 113 -7.63 0.03 8.76
C PHE A 113 -6.45 0.85 9.26
N ASP A 114 -6.21 0.85 10.57
CA ASP A 114 -4.96 1.34 11.15
C ASP A 114 -4.63 0.65 12.48
N TYR A 115 -3.35 0.62 12.83
CA TYR A 115 -2.85 0.10 14.11
C TYR A 115 -2.85 1.20 15.17
N SER A 116 -3.15 0.83 16.41
CA SER A 116 -2.80 1.69 17.54
C SER A 116 -1.27 1.86 17.62
N PRO A 117 -0.76 3.00 18.12
CA PRO A 117 0.68 3.21 18.26
C PRO A 117 1.41 2.14 19.08
N ASP A 118 0.71 1.50 20.02
CA ASP A 118 1.24 0.40 20.84
C ASP A 118 1.05 -1.00 20.21
N GLY A 119 0.46 -1.07 19.01
CA GLY A 119 0.27 -2.30 18.25
C GLY A 119 -0.80 -3.26 18.78
N LYS A 120 -1.52 -2.89 19.85
CA LYS A 120 -2.48 -3.79 20.51
C LYS A 120 -3.85 -3.82 19.87
N TRP A 121 -4.21 -2.77 19.13
CA TRP A 121 -5.54 -2.60 18.58
C TRP A 121 -5.49 -2.30 17.09
N LEU A 122 -6.53 -2.75 16.39
CA LEU A 122 -6.73 -2.49 14.98
C LEU A 122 -8.07 -1.78 14.81
N ALA A 123 -8.06 -0.56 14.31
CA ALA A 123 -9.27 0.16 13.94
C ALA A 123 -9.63 -0.20 12.50
N LEU A 124 -10.91 -0.49 12.24
CA LEU A 124 -11.41 -0.90 10.92
C LEU A 124 -12.57 -0.02 10.48
N ALA A 125 -12.52 0.53 9.26
CA ALA A 125 -13.69 1.08 8.59
C ALA A 125 -14.25 0.02 7.64
N ARG A 126 -15.51 -0.39 7.85
CA ARG A 126 -16.13 -1.52 7.14
C ARG A 126 -17.56 -1.22 6.75
N GLY A 127 -18.02 -1.84 5.67
CA GLY A 127 -19.41 -1.77 5.24
C GLY A 127 -19.65 -2.54 3.95
N ARG A 128 -20.84 -2.34 3.37
CA ARG A 128 -21.21 -2.94 2.08
C ARG A 128 -21.10 -1.89 1.00
N MET A 129 -20.30 -2.16 -0.03
CA MET A 129 -20.45 -1.46 -1.30
C MET A 129 -21.82 -1.83 -1.87
N THR A 130 -22.61 -0.81 -2.19
CA THR A 130 -23.88 -0.97 -2.89
C THR A 130 -23.72 -0.23 -4.20
N ASP A 131 -23.60 -0.98 -5.29
CA ASP A 131 -23.55 -0.42 -6.64
C ASP A 131 -24.96 -0.49 -7.23
N ASP A 132 -25.49 0.66 -7.64
CA ASP A 132 -26.78 0.76 -8.34
C ASP A 132 -26.55 1.42 -9.70
N VAL A 133 -27.17 0.86 -10.74
CA VAL A 133 -27.05 1.37 -12.10
C VAL A 133 -28.35 2.02 -12.48
N ILE A 134 -28.38 3.35 -12.41
CA ILE A 134 -29.55 4.13 -12.81
C ILE A 134 -29.37 4.57 -14.26
N LEU A 135 -30.27 4.10 -15.12
CA LEU A 135 -30.40 4.61 -16.48
C LEU A 135 -31.28 5.85 -16.45
N ILE A 136 -30.73 7.00 -16.81
CA ILE A 136 -31.50 8.22 -16.96
C ILE A 136 -31.65 8.54 -18.45
N ARG A 137 -32.88 8.84 -18.86
CA ARG A 137 -33.25 9.21 -20.24
C ARG A 137 -34.13 10.48 -20.19
N ASP A 138 -34.27 11.12 -21.35
CA ASP A 138 -35.18 12.26 -21.56
C ASP A 138 -34.93 13.47 -20.64
N PHE A 139 -33.66 13.86 -20.48
CA PHE A 139 -33.33 15.17 -19.91
C PHE A 139 -33.72 16.27 -20.90
N ARG A 140 -34.52 17.23 -20.43
CA ARG A 140 -34.87 18.43 -21.20
C ARG A 140 -33.89 19.55 -20.96
#